data_AF-A0A353P4G6-F1
#
_entry.id   AF-A0A353P4G6-F1
#
_cell.length_a   1.000
_cell.length_b   1.000
_cell.length_c   1.000
_cell.angle_alpha   90.00
_cell.angle_beta   90.00
_cell.angle_gamma   90.00
#
_symmetry.space_group_name_H-M   'P 1'
#
loop_
_entity.id
_entity.type
_entity.pdbx_description
1 polymer ?
#
loop_
_entity_poly.entity_id
_entity_poly.type
_entity_poly.pdbx_seq_one_letter_code
_entity_poly.pdbx_strand_id
1 'polypeptide(L)'
;MNKIKKTLHKNISIPIIVSIREQCSESALSAEVKVKILSQGGQIWIGAEGYGEKCADEGEGFPIGIEIWQGRLRLIVFNDINNEEPQIIDLENARETCRIGND
;
A
#
# COMPACT_ATOMS: atom_id res chain seq x y z
N MET A 1 10.23 30.93 34.48
CA MET A 1 10.57 29.67 33.80
C MET A 1 9.31 29.15 33.10
N ASN A 2 9.05 29.57 31.86
CA ASN A 2 7.83 29.20 31.13
C ASN A 2 8.04 27.91 30.35
N LYS A 3 7.36 26.83 30.77
CA LYS A 3 7.28 25.57 30.04
C LYS A 3 6.38 25.77 28.82
N ILE A 4 6.97 25.88 27.64
CA ILE A 4 6.25 25.83 26.37
C ILE A 4 5.69 24.42 26.23
N LYS A 5 4.38 24.26 26.35
CA LYS A 5 3.68 23.03 25.95
C LYS A 5 3.71 22.96 24.42
N LYS A 6 4.66 22.21 23.87
CA LYS A 6 4.59 21.77 22.46
C LYS A 6 3.42 20.80 22.35
N THR A 7 2.27 21.30 21.91
CA THR A 7 1.17 20.45 21.47
C THR A 7 1.62 19.75 20.19
N LEU A 8 2.01 18.48 20.30
CA LEU A 8 2.18 17.63 19.12
C LEU A 8 0.79 17.49 18.48
N HIS A 9 0.57 18.19 17.36
CA HIS A 9 -0.51 17.83 16.47
C HIS A 9 -0.20 16.43 15.94
N LYS A 10 -0.87 15.41 16.48
CA LYS A 10 -0.91 14.10 15.82
C LYS A 10 -1.58 14.34 14.48
N ASN A 11 -0.82 14.25 13.39
CA ASN A 11 -1.39 14.15 12.05
C ASN A 11 -2.19 12.84 12.04
N ILE A 12 -3.50 12.96 12.18
CA ILE A 12 -4.41 11.81 12.05
C ILE A 12 -4.43 11.50 10.55
N SER A 13 -3.74 10.45 10.14
CA SER A 13 -3.85 9.90 8.79
C SER A 13 -5.21 9.21 8.68
N ILE A 14 -6.15 9.86 8.00
CA ILE A 14 -7.44 9.26 7.66
C ILE A 14 -7.24 8.49 6.34
N PRO A 15 -7.60 7.20 6.27
CA PRO A 15 -7.48 6.45 5.03
C PRO A 15 -8.44 7.01 3.98
N ILE A 16 -7.96 7.10 2.74
CA ILE A 16 -8.78 7.41 1.57
C ILE A 16 -9.47 6.11 1.16
N ILE A 17 -10.78 6.15 0.92
CA ILE A 17 -11.54 4.99 0.44
C ILE A 17 -11.94 5.24 -1.01
N VAL A 18 -11.60 4.29 -1.89
CA VAL A 18 -11.94 4.31 -3.32
C VAL A 18 -12.58 2.99 -3.73
N SER A 19 -13.40 2.98 -4.77
CA SER A 19 -13.85 1.74 -5.41
C SER A 19 -12.99 1.44 -6.63
N ILE A 20 -12.56 0.18 -6.78
CA ILE A 20 -12.01 -0.34 -8.04
C ILE A 20 -12.99 -1.31 -8.68
N ARG A 21 -12.93 -1.43 -10.00
CA ARG A 21 -13.87 -2.22 -10.81
C ARG A 21 -13.11 -3.15 -11.74
N GLU A 22 -13.75 -4.25 -12.13
CA GLU A 22 -13.29 -5.14 -13.18
C GLU A 22 -12.84 -4.34 -14.43
N GLN A 23 -11.64 -4.65 -14.93
CA GLN A 23 -11.04 -3.99 -16.10
C GLN A 23 -11.06 -4.89 -17.34
N CYS A 24 -11.26 -6.20 -17.18
CA CYS A 24 -11.40 -7.15 -18.26
C CYS A 24 -12.82 -7.05 -18.86
N SER A 25 -12.92 -6.53 -20.10
CA SER A 25 -14.19 -6.37 -20.81
C SER A 25 -14.92 -7.68 -21.08
N GLU A 26 -14.17 -8.79 -21.16
CA GLU A 26 -14.69 -10.12 -21.47
C GLU A 26 -15.09 -10.92 -20.22
N SER A 27 -14.88 -10.36 -19.02
CA SER A 27 -15.29 -11.02 -17.79
C SER A 27 -16.82 -11.11 -17.74
N ALA A 28 -17.34 -12.32 -17.54
CA ALA A 28 -18.78 -12.54 -17.38
C ALA A 28 -19.35 -11.92 -16.10
N LEU A 29 -18.49 -11.55 -15.14
CA LEU A 29 -18.87 -10.98 -13.86
C LEU A 29 -18.23 -9.60 -13.71
N SER A 30 -19.06 -8.58 -13.51
CA SER A 30 -18.60 -7.27 -13.06
C SER A 30 -18.31 -7.33 -11.56
N ALA A 31 -17.03 -7.21 -11.19
CA ALA A 31 -16.59 -7.11 -9.80
C ALA A 31 -16.33 -5.64 -9.43
N GLU A 32 -16.70 -5.27 -8.20
CA GLU A 32 -16.35 -4.00 -7.57
C GLU A 32 -15.89 -4.27 -6.14
N VAL A 33 -14.79 -3.66 -5.71
CA VAL A 33 -14.27 -3.79 -4.35
C VAL A 33 -13.83 -2.43 -3.81
N LYS A 34 -14.11 -2.19 -2.53
CA LYS A 34 -13.63 -0.99 -1.82
C LYS A 34 -12.19 -1.19 -1.40
N VAL A 35 -11.38 -0.15 -1.61
CA VAL A 35 -9.96 -0.12 -1.28
C VAL A 35 -9.69 1.04 -0.33
N LYS A 36 -9.08 0.75 0.81
CA LYS A 36 -8.53 1.69 1.77
C LYS A 36 -7.07 1.98 1.39
N ILE A 37 -6.71 3.25 1.25
CA ILE A 37 -5.34 3.73 1.02
C ILE A 37 -4.93 4.57 2.23
N LEU A 38 -3.89 4.15 2.93
CA LEU A 38 -3.40 4.80 4.14
C LEU A 38 -1.95 5.24 3.95
N SER A 39 -1.65 6.51 4.20
CA SER A 39 -0.27 6.98 4.32
C SER A 39 0.11 7.16 5.79
N GLN A 40 1.02 6.33 6.28
CA GLN A 40 1.44 6.34 7.68
C GLN A 40 2.90 5.88 7.79
N GLY A 41 3.66 6.49 8.70
CA GLY A 41 5.04 6.05 8.99
C GLY A 41 6.03 6.22 7.82
N GLY A 42 5.73 7.09 6.86
CA GLY A 42 6.55 7.26 5.65
C GLY A 42 6.27 6.22 4.55
N GLN A 43 5.17 5.47 4.70
CA GLN A 43 4.76 4.41 3.79
C GLN A 43 3.35 4.68 3.26
N ILE A 44 2.99 4.03 2.17
CA ILE A 44 1.59 3.91 1.73
C ILE A 44 1.20 2.45 1.79
N TRP A 45 0.06 2.19 2.41
CA TRP A 45 -0.57 0.89 2.58
C TRP A 45 -1.90 0.85 1.83
N ILE A 46 -2.19 -0.28 1.20
CA ILE A 46 -3.39 -0.51 0.40
C ILE A 46 -4.07 -1.79 0.88
N GLY A 47 -5.32 -1.67 1.31
CA GLY A 47 -6.16 -2.77 1.79
C GLY A 47 -7.47 -2.84 1.02
N ALA A 48 -7.81 -4.00 0.46
CA ALA A 48 -9.08 -4.23 -0.24
C ALA A 48 -10.05 -4.98 0.69
N GLU A 49 -11.33 -4.62 0.66
CA GLU A 49 -12.37 -5.28 1.46
C GLU A 49 -12.42 -6.79 1.15
N GLY A 50 -12.32 -7.62 2.19
CA GLY A 50 -12.23 -9.08 2.07
C GLY A 50 -10.81 -9.64 1.86
N TYR A 51 -9.79 -8.78 1.80
CA TYR A 51 -8.39 -9.16 1.66
C TYR A 51 -7.56 -8.65 2.85
N GLY A 52 -6.52 -9.38 3.21
CA GLY A 52 -5.64 -9.06 4.34
C GLY A 52 -4.35 -9.87 4.32
N GLU A 53 -3.52 -9.66 5.32
CA GLU A 53 -2.31 -10.40 5.63
C GLU A 53 -2.47 -11.21 6.92
N LYS A 54 -1.72 -12.29 7.05
CA LYS A 54 -1.89 -13.30 8.11
C LYS A 54 -1.91 -12.75 9.54
N CYS A 55 -1.16 -11.68 9.79
CA CYS A 55 -0.96 -11.12 11.11
C CYS A 55 -1.98 -10.02 11.48
N ALA A 56 -2.88 -9.67 10.55
CA ALA A 56 -3.92 -8.66 10.79
C ALA A 56 -5.26 -9.31 11.17
N ASP A 57 -6.04 -8.56 11.93
CA ASP A 57 -7.45 -8.91 12.17
C ASP A 57 -8.26 -8.77 10.88
N GLU A 58 -9.32 -9.55 10.77
CA GLU A 58 -10.24 -9.53 9.62
C GLU A 58 -10.77 -8.11 9.37
N GLY A 59 -10.64 -7.63 8.13
CA GLY A 59 -11.10 -6.29 7.71
C GLY A 59 -10.15 -5.14 8.01
N GLU A 60 -9.06 -5.38 8.75
CA GLU A 60 -8.07 -4.38 9.15
C GLU A 60 -6.72 -4.51 8.43
N GLY A 61 -6.54 -5.56 7.63
CA GLY A 61 -5.32 -5.81 6.86
C GLY A 61 -5.06 -4.86 5.69
N PHE A 62 -3.77 -4.68 5.38
CA PHE A 62 -3.25 -3.95 4.23
C PHE A 62 -2.17 -4.79 3.52
N PRO A 63 -2.55 -5.76 2.68
CA PRO A 63 -1.61 -6.71 2.09
C PRO A 63 -0.65 -6.10 1.07
N ILE A 64 -0.79 -4.83 0.69
CA ILE A 64 0.10 -4.16 -0.26
C ILE A 64 0.68 -2.89 0.38
N GLY A 65 2.00 -2.74 0.31
CA GLY A 65 2.71 -1.56 0.82
C GLY A 65 3.76 -1.05 -0.16
N ILE A 66 4.02 0.27 -0.15
CA ILE A 66 5.15 0.89 -0.85
C ILE A 66 5.93 1.77 0.12
N GLU A 67 7.26 1.61 0.09
CA GLU A 67 8.16 2.33 0.99
C GLU A 67 9.55 2.54 0.40
N ILE A 68 10.34 3.38 1.07
CA ILE A 68 11.78 3.47 0.85
C ILE A 68 12.47 2.70 1.97
N TRP A 69 13.17 1.63 1.62
CA TRP A 69 13.96 0.83 2.56
C TRP A 69 15.42 0.85 2.13
N GLN A 70 16.31 1.26 3.03
CA GLN A 70 17.75 1.41 2.74
C GLN A 70 18.04 2.28 1.50
N GLY A 71 17.22 3.32 1.29
CA GLY A 71 17.37 4.26 0.17
C GLY A 71 16.83 3.76 -1.18
N ARG A 72 16.16 2.61 -1.21
CA ARG A 72 15.59 2.01 -2.44
C ARG A 72 14.07 1.97 -2.36
N LEU A 73 13.39 2.30 -3.46
CA LEU A 73 11.95 2.17 -3.56
C LEU A 73 11.58 0.70 -3.76
N ARG A 74 10.68 0.18 -2.92
CA ARG A 74 10.21 -1.22 -3.03
C ARG A 74 8.70 -1.33 -2.84
N LEU A 75 8.12 -2.34 -3.47
CA LEU A 75 6.76 -2.82 -3.23
C LEU A 75 6.81 -4.04 -2.31
N ILE A 76 5.90 -4.08 -1.34
CA ILE A 76 5.68 -5.19 -0.41
C ILE A 76 4.32 -5.78 -0.75
N VAL A 77 4.25 -7.11 -0.93
CA VAL A 77 3.01 -7.81 -1.26
C VAL A 77 2.87 -9.07 -0.41
N PHE A 78 1.82 -9.12 0.41
CA PHE A 78 1.32 -10.32 1.06
C PHE A 78 0.25 -10.94 0.15
N ASN A 79 0.64 -11.90 -0.68
CA ASN A 79 -0.22 -12.48 -1.70
C ASN A 79 -1.01 -13.73 -1.26
N ASP A 80 -0.69 -14.28 -0.09
CA ASP A 80 -1.34 -15.45 0.49
C ASP A 80 -1.61 -15.19 1.98
N ILE A 81 -2.88 -15.21 2.38
CA ILE A 81 -3.32 -15.00 3.76
C ILE A 81 -2.73 -16.02 4.74
N ASN A 82 -2.24 -17.16 4.25
CA ASN A 82 -1.64 -18.21 5.08
C ASN A 82 -0.12 -18.06 5.26
N ASN A 83 0.51 -17.15 4.50
CA ASN A 83 1.95 -16.89 4.55
C ASN A 83 2.23 -15.55 5.24
N GLU A 84 3.14 -15.55 6.21
CA GLU A 84 3.56 -14.35 6.96
C GLU A 84 4.67 -13.59 6.23
N GLU A 85 5.39 -14.25 5.33
CA GLU A 85 6.52 -13.67 4.63
C GLU A 85 6.05 -12.95 3.36
N PRO A 86 6.24 -11.62 3.26
CA PRO A 86 5.85 -10.88 2.08
C PRO A 86 6.82 -11.10 0.93
N GLN A 87 6.30 -10.94 -0.29
CA GLN A 87 7.13 -10.75 -1.46
C GLN A 87 7.59 -9.30 -1.53
N ILE A 88 8.88 -9.11 -1.81
CA ILE A 88 9.48 -7.79 -2.00
C ILE A 88 9.90 -7.62 -3.45
N ILE A 89 9.37 -6.59 -4.10
CA ILE A 89 9.73 -6.21 -5.46
C ILE A 89 10.53 -4.92 -5.40
N ASP A 90 11.80 -5.00 -5.78
CA ASP A 90 12.68 -3.83 -5.91
C ASP A 90 12.30 -3.05 -7.19
N LEU A 91 11.99 -1.76 -7.03
CA LEU A 91 11.53 -0.89 -8.11
C LEU A 91 12.64 0.00 -8.70
N GLU A 92 13.91 -0.20 -8.33
CA GLU A 92 15.01 0.67 -8.79
C GLU A 92 15.19 0.65 -10.32
N ASN A 93 14.88 -0.47 -10.99
CA ASN A 93 14.90 -0.56 -12.45
C ASN A 93 13.67 0.09 -13.13
N ALA A 94 12.63 0.44 -12.36
CA ALA A 94 11.47 1.18 -12.85
C ALA A 94 11.70 2.70 -12.85
N ARG A 95 12.86 3.18 -12.38
CA ARG A 95 13.24 4.59 -12.53
C ARG A 95 13.19 4.99 -13.99
N GLU A 96 12.64 6.17 -14.29
CA GLU A 96 12.54 6.66 -15.68
C GLU A 96 13.91 6.76 -16.36
N THR A 97 14.98 7.01 -15.59
CA THR A 97 16.38 7.04 -16.06
C THR A 97 16.90 5.69 -16.56
N CYS A 98 16.22 4.59 -16.23
CA CYS A 98 16.56 3.25 -16.74
C CYS A 98 15.91 2.95 -18.10
N ARG A 99 15.09 3.86 -18.63
CA ARG A 99 14.49 3.71 -19.96
C ARG A 99 15.59 3.71 -21.01
N ILE A 100 15.74 2.59 -21.72
CA ILE A 100 16.62 2.52 -22.89
C ILE A 100 15.95 3.37 -23.99
N GLY A 101 16.66 4.36 -24.50
CA GLY A 101 16.22 5.12 -25.67
C GLY A 101 16.15 4.19 -26.87
N ASN A 102 15.04 4.21 -27.61
CA ASN A 102 15.01 3.64 -28.95
C ASN A 102 15.61 4.68 -29.90
N ASP A 103 16.94 4.76 -29.93
CA ASP A 103 17.68 5.41 -31.02
C ASP A 103 17.99 4.38 -32.11
#